data_AF-A0A7K0M1Q0-F1
#
_entry.id   AF-A0A7K0M1Q0-F1
#
_cell.length_a   1.000
_cell.length_b   1.000
_cell.length_c   1.000
_cell.angle_alpha   90.00
_cell.angle_beta   90.00
_cell.angle_gamma   90.00
#
_symmetry.space_group_name_H-M   'P 1'
#
loop_
_entity.id
_entity.type
_entity.pdbx_description
1 polymer ?
#
loop_
_entity_poly.entity_id
_entity_poly.type
_entity_poly.pdbx_seq_one_letter_code
_entity_poly.pdbx_strand_id
1 'polypeptide(L)'
;MSQVVREALAIAIQIGQPVMLWGGPGEGKSRMIEQLAEQLNRPCEVVVGSVREASDFVGLPVRVGDSVSFAPPLWATRCIEHPNTVVFLDELTTAAPSVQAAMLRVILEREVGDLRLPPTVSFVAAANPPEISAGGDDLAPPLANRFCHLEWQADSTNWVSGMIRGWQPDAVPIVPTSQTVELAHWRAMLAG
;
A
#
# COMPACT_ATOMS: atom_id res chain seq x y z
N MET A 1 -16.66 12.08 -5.76
CA MET A 1 -16.03 11.44 -4.59
C MET A 1 -14.77 10.67 -4.98
N SER A 2 -14.81 9.87 -6.07
CA SER A 2 -13.64 9.13 -6.60
C SER A 2 -12.41 10.00 -6.92
N GLN A 3 -12.60 11.21 -7.47
CA GLN A 3 -11.47 12.09 -7.82
C GLN A 3 -10.68 12.59 -6.61
N VAL A 4 -11.36 13.09 -5.57
CA VAL A 4 -10.69 13.60 -4.36
C VAL A 4 -9.87 12.51 -3.67
N VAL A 5 -10.41 11.29 -3.61
CA VAL A 5 -9.69 10.13 -3.04
C VAL A 5 -8.46 9.78 -3.87
N ARG A 6 -8.58 9.82 -5.21
CA ARG A 6 -7.44 9.60 -6.12
C ARG A 6 -6.35 10.65 -5.92
N GLU A 7 -6.73 11.92 -5.81
CA GLU A 7 -5.80 13.03 -5.59
C GLU A 7 -5.12 12.94 -4.22
N ALA A 8 -5.89 12.65 -3.16
CA ALA A 8 -5.36 12.44 -1.80
C ALA A 8 -4.38 11.25 -1.76
N LEU A 9 -4.73 10.14 -2.40
CA LEU A 9 -3.85 8.98 -2.52
C LEU A 9 -2.57 9.31 -3.28
N ALA A 10 -2.65 10.06 -4.38
CA ALA A 10 -1.49 10.51 -5.15
C ALA A 10 -0.52 11.31 -4.29
N ILE A 11 -1.05 12.24 -3.48
CA ILE A 11 -0.27 13.05 -2.56
C ILE A 11 0.34 12.14 -1.49
N ALA A 12 -0.44 11.29 -0.84
CA ALA A 12 0.02 10.39 0.23
C ALA A 12 1.17 9.48 -0.22
N ILE A 13 1.09 8.91 -1.43
CA ILE A 13 2.15 8.11 -2.06
C ILE A 13 3.44 8.93 -2.23
N GLN A 14 3.32 10.15 -2.77
CA GLN A 14 4.48 11.01 -3.01
C GLN A 14 5.20 11.40 -1.72
N ILE A 15 4.44 11.66 -0.66
CA ILE A 15 4.95 12.04 0.65
C ILE A 15 5.28 10.83 1.54
N GLY A 16 5.08 9.60 1.06
CA GLY A 16 5.36 8.37 1.80
C GLY A 16 4.52 8.18 3.07
N GLN A 17 3.32 8.76 3.14
CA GLN A 17 2.35 8.52 4.21
C GLN A 17 1.67 7.17 3.94
N PRO A 18 1.74 6.19 4.86
CA PRO A 18 0.99 4.94 4.70
C PRO A 18 -0.51 5.21 4.57
N VAL A 19 -1.13 4.59 3.58
CA VAL A 19 -2.58 4.72 3.34
C VAL A 19 -3.28 3.40 3.60
N MET A 20 -4.40 3.46 4.32
CA MET A 20 -5.38 2.39 4.41
C MET A 20 -6.56 2.74 3.49
N LEU A 21 -6.75 1.97 2.43
CA LEU A 21 -7.81 2.13 1.45
C LEU A 21 -8.95 1.16 1.75
N TRP A 22 -10.05 1.70 2.28
CA TRP A 22 -11.26 0.95 2.60
C TRP A 22 -12.14 0.81 1.36
N GLY A 23 -12.62 -0.38 1.05
CA GLY A 23 -13.61 -0.58 -0.02
C GLY A 23 -13.95 -2.04 -0.17
N GLY A 24 -15.04 -2.38 -0.85
CA GLY A 24 -15.43 -3.76 -1.07
C GLY A 24 -14.44 -4.55 -1.96
N PRO A 25 -14.52 -5.89 -1.95
CA PRO A 25 -13.80 -6.73 -2.89
C PRO A 25 -14.28 -6.46 -4.33
N GLY A 26 -13.36 -6.49 -5.30
CA GLY A 26 -13.71 -6.33 -6.71
C GLY A 26 -14.00 -4.89 -7.17
N GLU A 27 -13.82 -3.87 -6.31
CA GLU A 27 -14.06 -2.47 -6.67
C GLU A 27 -12.93 -1.80 -7.49
N GLY A 28 -11.95 -2.58 -7.96
CA GLY A 28 -10.87 -2.08 -8.83
C GLY A 28 -9.75 -1.32 -8.11
N LYS A 29 -9.62 -1.45 -6.78
CA LYS A 29 -8.56 -0.82 -5.96
C LYS A 29 -7.16 -1.08 -6.53
N SER A 30 -6.82 -2.33 -6.83
CA SER A 30 -5.50 -2.73 -7.32
C SER A 30 -5.17 -2.06 -8.66
N ARG A 31 -6.14 -2.03 -9.60
CA ARG A 31 -5.97 -1.37 -10.91
C ARG A 31 -5.79 0.14 -10.80
N MET A 32 -6.54 0.77 -9.90
CA MET A 32 -6.40 2.20 -9.65
C MET A 32 -5.01 2.54 -9.09
N ILE A 33 -4.47 1.71 -8.20
CA ILE A 33 -3.14 1.93 -7.62
C ILE A 33 -2.04 1.72 -8.65
N GLU A 34 -2.13 0.67 -9.48
CA GLU A 34 -1.21 0.45 -10.62
C GLU A 34 -1.19 1.66 -11.56
N GLN A 35 -2.38 2.14 -11.96
CA GLN A 35 -2.52 3.31 -12.82
C GLN A 35 -1.93 4.57 -12.18
N LEU A 36 -2.15 4.76 -10.88
CA LEU A 36 -1.62 5.91 -10.16
C LEU A 36 -0.10 5.87 -10.05
N ALA A 37 0.48 4.70 -9.79
CA ALA A 37 1.92 4.50 -9.77
C ALA A 37 2.54 4.80 -11.16
N GLU A 38 1.89 4.37 -12.24
CA GLU A 38 2.30 4.68 -13.61
C GLU A 38 2.30 6.19 -13.89
N GLN A 39 1.23 6.91 -13.53
CA GLN A 39 1.17 8.38 -13.68
C GLN A 39 2.26 9.10 -12.88
N LEU A 40 2.65 8.56 -11.73
CA LEU A 40 3.71 9.08 -10.88
C LEU A 40 5.11 8.61 -11.30
N ASN A 41 5.24 7.81 -12.37
CA ASN A 41 6.48 7.19 -12.81
C ASN A 41 7.19 6.39 -11.71
N ARG A 42 6.41 5.60 -10.95
CA ARG A 42 6.88 4.73 -9.87
C ARG A 42 6.52 3.27 -10.18
N PRO A 43 7.44 2.32 -9.96
CA PRO A 43 7.07 0.90 -10.01
C PRO A 43 6.02 0.56 -8.96
N CYS A 44 5.24 -0.48 -9.21
CA CYS A 44 4.20 -0.96 -8.31
C CYS A 44 4.40 -2.45 -8.04
N GLU A 45 4.50 -2.82 -6.77
CA GLU A 45 4.55 -4.21 -6.31
C GLU A 45 3.26 -4.53 -5.57
N VAL A 46 2.53 -5.55 -6.03
CA VAL A 46 1.28 -6.00 -5.40
C VAL A 46 1.55 -7.25 -4.56
N VAL A 47 1.20 -7.16 -3.28
CA VAL A 47 1.40 -8.21 -2.29
C VAL A 47 0.05 -8.53 -1.66
N VAL A 48 -0.56 -9.64 -2.08
CA VAL A 48 -1.87 -10.09 -1.59
C VAL A 48 -1.70 -10.94 -0.33
N GLY A 49 -2.32 -10.53 0.78
CA GLY A 49 -2.15 -11.19 2.09
C GLY A 49 -2.84 -12.56 2.19
N SER A 50 -4.04 -12.71 1.63
CA SER A 50 -4.86 -13.93 1.78
C SER A 50 -4.27 -15.20 1.15
N VAL A 51 -3.32 -15.04 0.21
CA VAL A 51 -2.65 -16.15 -0.49
C VAL A 51 -1.24 -16.43 0.06
N ARG A 52 -0.89 -15.84 1.22
CA ARG A 52 0.44 -15.92 1.83
C ARG A 52 0.40 -16.45 3.25
N GLU A 53 1.56 -16.92 3.70
CA GLU A 53 1.85 -17.18 5.10
C GLU A 53 2.73 -16.08 5.70
N ALA A 54 2.79 -15.98 7.03
CA ALA A 54 3.59 -14.96 7.70
C ALA A 54 5.11 -15.10 7.39
N SER A 55 5.58 -16.32 7.16
CA SER A 55 6.96 -16.63 6.75
C SER A 55 7.32 -16.02 5.39
N ASP A 56 6.35 -15.81 4.49
CA ASP A 56 6.60 -15.20 3.17
C ASP A 56 7.08 -13.74 3.25
N PHE A 57 6.87 -13.08 4.39
CA PHE A 57 7.35 -11.73 4.68
C PHE A 57 8.72 -11.72 5.38
N VAL A 58 9.20 -12.89 5.81
CA VAL A 58 10.57 -13.07 6.33
C VAL A 58 11.51 -13.46 5.20
N GLY A 59 11.03 -14.30 4.28
CA GLY A 59 11.82 -14.85 3.18
C GLY A 59 12.10 -16.35 3.35
N LEU A 60 12.82 -16.92 2.39
CA LEU A 60 13.13 -18.35 2.38
C LEU A 60 14.46 -18.62 3.07
N PRO A 61 14.53 -19.55 4.05
CA PRO A 61 15.79 -19.91 4.67
C PRO A 61 16.68 -20.62 3.64
N VAL A 62 17.87 -20.07 3.42
CA VAL A 62 18.89 -20.61 2.53
C VAL A 62 20.18 -20.83 3.31
N ARG A 63 20.87 -21.94 3.03
CA ARG A 63 22.16 -22.23 3.64
C ARG A 63 23.24 -21.41 2.94
N VAL A 64 24.02 -20.65 3.69
CA VAL A 64 25.16 -19.86 3.22
C VAL A 64 26.40 -20.32 4.00
N GLY A 65 27.19 -21.22 3.41
CA GLY A 65 28.28 -21.88 4.11
C GLY A 65 27.77 -22.70 5.30
N ASP A 66 28.22 -22.35 6.51
CA ASP A 66 27.82 -23.01 7.76
C ASP A 66 26.75 -22.22 8.55
N SER A 67 26.17 -21.17 7.96
CA SER A 67 25.05 -20.43 8.54
C SER A 67 23.79 -20.54 7.68
N VAL A 68 22.66 -20.11 8.26
CA VAL A 68 21.39 -19.92 7.56
C VAL A 68 21.15 -18.42 7.42
N SER A 69 20.76 -17.99 6.23
CA SER A 69 20.30 -16.62 5.94
C SER A 69 18.93 -16.69 5.30
N PHE A 70 18.14 -15.63 5.41
CA PHE A 70 16.83 -15.54 4.77
C PHE A 70 16.95 -14.80 3.45
N ALA A 71 16.68 -15.50 2.34
CA ALA A 71 16.56 -14.89 1.03
C ALA A 71 15.25 -14.08 0.99
N PRO A 72 15.32 -12.74 0.82
CA PRO A 72 14.12 -11.90 0.84
C PRO A 72 13.20 -12.23 -0.35
N PRO A 73 11.89 -12.00 -0.20
CA PRO A 73 10.95 -12.19 -1.30
C PRO A 73 11.23 -11.21 -2.46
N LEU A 74 10.90 -11.63 -3.68
CA LEU A 74 11.24 -10.91 -4.91
C LEU A 74 10.70 -9.46 -4.96
N TRP A 75 9.51 -9.22 -4.42
CA TRP A 75 8.94 -7.86 -4.38
C TRP A 75 9.82 -6.92 -3.53
N ALA A 76 10.43 -7.45 -2.47
CA ALA A 76 11.27 -6.68 -1.57
C ALA A 76 12.64 -6.39 -2.19
N THR A 77 13.22 -7.34 -2.94
CA THR A 77 14.46 -7.08 -3.70
C THR A 77 14.24 -6.05 -4.79
N ARG A 78 13.11 -6.08 -5.51
CA ARG A 78 12.75 -5.05 -6.49
C ARG A 78 12.57 -3.67 -5.87
N CYS A 79 12.10 -3.58 -4.63
CA CYS A 79 12.09 -2.31 -3.90
C CYS A 79 13.49 -1.76 -3.59
N ILE A 80 14.52 -2.61 -3.50
CA ILE A 80 15.92 -2.17 -3.37
C ILE A 80 16.43 -1.66 -4.72
N GLU A 81 16.15 -2.40 -5.81
CA GLU A 81 16.53 -2.01 -7.17
C GLU A 81 15.84 -0.73 -7.62
N HIS A 82 14.60 -0.52 -7.16
CA HIS A 82 13.77 0.64 -7.47
C HIS A 82 13.24 1.29 -6.18
N PRO A 83 14.01 2.21 -5.57
CA PRO A 83 13.73 2.72 -4.22
C PRO A 83 12.48 3.61 -4.14
N ASN A 84 11.89 4.02 -5.26
CA ASN A 84 10.65 4.80 -5.33
C ASN A 84 9.38 3.94 -5.53
N THR A 85 9.48 2.62 -5.37
CA THR A 85 8.37 1.67 -5.56
C THR A 85 7.19 1.97 -4.63
N VAL A 86 5.98 1.83 -5.17
CA VAL A 86 4.73 1.75 -4.41
C VAL A 86 4.47 0.27 -4.10
N VAL A 87 4.37 -0.07 -2.82
CA VAL A 87 3.99 -1.42 -2.37
C VAL A 87 2.52 -1.40 -1.99
N PHE A 88 1.71 -2.13 -2.74
CA PHE A 88 0.29 -2.32 -2.48
C PHE A 88 0.04 -3.65 -1.76
N LEU A 89 -0.38 -3.56 -0.51
CA LEU A 89 -0.69 -4.67 0.38
C LEU A 89 -2.20 -4.93 0.35
N ASP A 90 -2.62 -5.83 -0.53
CA ASP A 90 -4.04 -6.13 -0.74
C ASP A 90 -4.56 -7.14 0.28
N GLU A 91 -5.87 -7.10 0.54
CA GLU A 91 -6.56 -8.05 1.42
C GLU A 91 -5.99 -8.13 2.85
N LEU A 92 -5.60 -6.97 3.43
CA LEU A 92 -4.99 -6.92 4.76
C LEU A 92 -5.95 -7.43 5.83
N THR A 93 -7.18 -6.93 5.90
CA THR A 93 -8.14 -7.32 6.97
C THR A 93 -8.73 -8.71 6.79
N THR A 94 -8.58 -9.31 5.60
CA THR A 94 -9.05 -10.68 5.30
C THR A 94 -7.96 -11.73 5.40
N ALA A 95 -6.70 -11.33 5.59
CA ALA A 95 -5.60 -12.27 5.82
C ALA A 95 -5.66 -12.86 7.23
N ALA A 96 -5.00 -14.01 7.44
CA ALA A 96 -4.87 -14.60 8.77
C ALA A 96 -4.15 -13.63 9.75
N PRO A 97 -4.49 -13.59 11.05
CA PRO A 97 -3.93 -12.60 11.99
C PRO A 97 -2.39 -12.50 12.01
N SER A 98 -1.70 -13.62 11.86
CA SER A 98 -0.22 -13.66 11.76
C SER A 98 0.29 -12.98 10.49
N VAL A 99 -0.42 -13.11 9.37
CA VAL A 99 -0.11 -12.45 8.10
C VAL A 99 -0.40 -10.95 8.21
N GLN A 100 -1.51 -10.56 8.85
CA GLN A 100 -1.82 -9.14 9.11
C GLN A 100 -0.68 -8.48 9.91
N ALA A 101 -0.23 -9.14 10.98
CA ALA A 101 0.88 -8.64 11.79
C ALA A 101 2.17 -8.50 10.98
N ALA A 102 2.47 -9.45 10.07
CA ALA A 102 3.61 -9.37 9.18
C ALA A 102 3.51 -8.21 8.18
N MET A 103 2.34 -8.01 7.55
CA MET A 103 2.09 -6.88 6.65
C MET A 103 2.23 -5.53 7.36
N LEU A 104 1.67 -5.42 8.57
CA LEU A 104 1.79 -4.21 9.38
C LEU A 104 3.24 -3.93 9.80
N ARG A 105 4.01 -4.97 10.14
CA ARG A 105 5.44 -4.84 10.43
C ARG A 105 6.18 -4.26 9.22
N VAL A 106 5.94 -4.78 8.02
CA VAL A 106 6.53 -4.23 6.78
C VAL A 106 6.20 -2.75 6.60
N ILE A 107 4.95 -2.36 6.79
CA ILE A 107 4.52 -0.96 6.59
C ILE A 107 5.17 -0.03 7.61
N LEU A 108 5.15 -0.42 8.88
CA LEU A 108 5.52 0.44 10.00
C LEU A 108 7.03 0.46 10.25
N GLU A 109 7.70 -0.68 10.10
CA GLU A 109 9.13 -0.84 10.39
C GLU A 109 9.99 -0.82 9.13
N ARG A 110 9.40 -1.02 7.94
CA ARG A 110 10.10 -1.14 6.66
C ARG A 110 11.06 -2.31 6.61
N GLU A 111 10.76 -3.39 7.34
CA GLU A 111 11.58 -4.60 7.42
C GLU A 111 10.87 -5.79 6.78
N VAL A 112 11.62 -6.56 5.99
CA VAL A 112 11.20 -7.80 5.34
C VAL A 112 12.26 -8.86 5.65
N GLY A 113 12.02 -9.65 6.69
CA GLY A 113 13.07 -10.45 7.31
C GLY A 113 14.21 -9.57 7.81
N ASP A 114 15.42 -9.80 7.29
CA ASP A 114 16.62 -9.00 7.60
C ASP A 114 16.82 -7.83 6.62
N LEU A 115 15.98 -7.71 5.59
CA LEU A 115 16.07 -6.67 4.57
C LEU A 115 15.32 -5.41 5.02
N ARG A 116 16.01 -4.26 5.04
CA ARG A 116 15.38 -2.95 5.28
C ARG A 116 15.04 -2.26 3.96
N LEU A 117 13.77 -1.93 3.76
CA LEU A 117 13.27 -1.21 2.59
C LEU A 117 13.67 0.28 2.63
N PRO A 118 14.00 0.89 1.47
CA PRO A 118 14.32 2.31 1.39
C PRO A 118 13.22 3.20 1.97
N PRO A 119 13.55 4.34 2.59
CA PRO A 119 12.56 5.28 3.15
C PRO A 119 11.65 5.91 2.07
N THR A 120 12.07 5.84 0.81
CA THR A 120 11.35 6.35 -0.36
C THR A 120 10.28 5.38 -0.90
N VAL A 121 10.26 4.12 -0.42
CA VAL A 121 9.17 3.19 -0.70
C VAL A 121 7.90 3.69 -0.03
N SER A 122 6.78 3.70 -0.74
CA SER A 122 5.48 4.12 -0.22
C SER A 122 4.53 2.93 -0.10
N PHE A 123 3.70 2.92 0.93
CA PHE A 123 2.79 1.80 1.21
C PHE A 123 1.33 2.22 1.08
N VAL A 124 0.56 1.37 0.41
CA VAL A 124 -0.90 1.42 0.39
C VAL A 124 -1.39 0.05 0.82
N ALA A 125 -2.29 -0.02 1.79
CA ALA A 125 -2.92 -1.25 2.22
C ALA A 125 -4.41 -1.22 1.87
N ALA A 126 -4.97 -2.33 1.42
CA ALA A 126 -6.41 -2.46 1.21
C ALA A 126 -7.06 -3.14 2.40
N ALA A 127 -8.15 -2.57 2.88
CA ALA A 127 -9.00 -3.18 3.88
C ALA A 127 -10.44 -3.26 3.37
N ASN A 128 -11.13 -4.30 3.80
CA ASN A 128 -12.57 -4.42 3.61
C ASN A 128 -13.27 -3.90 4.88
N PRO A 129 -14.35 -3.11 4.75
CA PRO A 129 -15.12 -2.64 5.89
C PRO A 129 -15.57 -3.81 6.78
N PRO A 130 -15.57 -3.66 8.12
CA PRO A 130 -15.93 -4.74 9.06
C PRO A 130 -17.34 -5.30 8.80
N GLU A 131 -18.26 -4.43 8.36
CA GLU A 131 -19.66 -4.75 8.03
C GLU A 131 -19.79 -5.71 6.83
N ILE A 132 -18.80 -5.71 5.94
CA ILE A 132 -18.76 -6.52 4.72
C ILE A 132 -17.86 -7.74 4.91
N SER A 133 -16.89 -7.65 5.83
CA SER A 133 -15.92 -8.71 6.08
C SER A 133 -16.48 -9.73 7.07
N ALA A 134 -17.00 -10.86 6.57
CA ALA A 134 -17.29 -12.02 7.41
C ALA A 134 -15.98 -12.56 8.01
N GLY A 135 -15.59 -12.05 9.17
CA GLY A 135 -14.33 -12.39 9.86
C GLY A 135 -13.19 -11.38 9.67
N GLY A 136 -13.47 -10.13 9.28
CA GLY A 136 -12.45 -9.08 9.33
C GLY A 136 -12.29 -8.55 10.76
N ASP A 137 -11.11 -8.75 11.35
CA ASP A 137 -10.80 -8.17 12.65
C ASP A 137 -10.61 -6.65 12.51
N ASP A 138 -11.17 -5.88 13.45
CA ASP A 138 -10.90 -4.43 13.54
C ASP A 138 -9.40 -4.20 13.76
N LEU A 139 -8.82 -3.29 12.98
CA LEU A 139 -7.44 -2.87 13.21
C LEU A 139 -7.35 -2.18 14.57
N ALA A 140 -6.47 -2.66 15.47
CA ALA A 140 -6.37 -2.07 16.80
C ALA A 140 -6.08 -0.54 16.69
N PRO A 141 -6.72 0.31 17.51
CA PRO A 141 -6.63 1.77 17.35
C PRO A 141 -5.21 2.35 17.25
N PRO A 142 -4.20 1.88 18.02
CA PRO A 142 -2.83 2.38 17.89
C PRO A 142 -2.16 2.05 16.55
N LEU A 143 -2.60 1.00 15.87
CA LEU A 143 -2.14 0.65 14.53
C LEU A 143 -2.88 1.50 13.49
N ALA A 144 -4.19 1.71 13.67
CA ALA A 144 -5.01 2.51 12.77
C ALA A 144 -4.49 3.96 12.68
N ASN A 145 -4.15 4.58 13.81
CA ASN A 145 -3.65 5.96 13.87
C ASN A 145 -2.32 6.18 13.11
N ARG A 146 -1.66 5.14 12.59
CA ARG A 146 -0.44 5.28 11.76
C ARG A 146 -0.74 5.36 10.26
N PHE A 147 -2.02 5.29 9.87
CA PHE A 147 -2.47 5.33 8.49
C PHE A 147 -3.29 6.60 8.20
N CYS A 148 -3.16 7.09 6.97
CA CYS A 148 -4.20 7.92 6.38
C CYS A 148 -5.31 7.00 5.86
N HIS A 149 -6.53 7.14 6.38
CA HIS A 149 -7.66 6.31 5.98
C HIS A 149 -8.44 6.99 4.85
N LEU A 150 -8.61 6.29 3.74
CA LEU A 150 -9.38 6.75 2.59
C LEU A 150 -10.46 5.72 2.23
N GLU A 151 -11.67 6.20 1.98
CA GLU A 151 -12.76 5.36 1.49
C GLU A 151 -12.78 5.34 -0.03
N TRP A 152 -12.67 4.17 -0.61
CA TRP A 152 -12.82 3.90 -2.03
C TRP A 152 -14.22 3.36 -2.31
N GLN A 153 -14.82 3.90 -3.36
CA GLN A 153 -16.03 3.36 -3.95
C GLN A 153 -15.89 3.44 -5.47
N ALA A 154 -16.11 2.31 -6.14
CA ALA A 154 -16.12 2.27 -7.60
C ALA A 154 -17.23 3.18 -8.16
N ASP A 155 -16.87 4.06 -9.07
CA ASP A 155 -17.81 4.95 -9.75
C ASP A 155 -18.34 4.27 -11.02
N SER A 156 -19.51 3.63 -10.89
CA SER A 156 -20.16 2.93 -12.01
C SER A 156 -20.54 3.88 -13.16
N THR A 157 -20.82 5.15 -12.87
CA THR A 157 -21.16 6.14 -13.90
C THR A 157 -19.92 6.50 -14.71
N ASN A 158 -18.79 6.75 -14.03
CA ASN A 158 -17.52 6.97 -14.70
C ASN A 158 -17.10 5.72 -15.49
N TRP A 159 -17.30 4.53 -14.93
CA TRP A 159 -16.98 3.28 -15.62
C TRP A 159 -17.75 3.11 -16.94
N VAL A 160 -19.08 3.32 -16.91
CA VAL A 160 -19.92 3.26 -18.12
C VAL A 160 -19.51 4.35 -19.12
N SER A 161 -19.24 5.57 -18.65
CA SER A 161 -18.76 6.66 -19.50
C SER A 161 -17.45 6.30 -20.20
N GLY A 162 -16.48 5.71 -19.47
CA GLY A 162 -15.21 5.26 -20.02
C GLY A 162 -15.36 4.16 -21.07
N MET A 163 -16.29 3.23 -20.87
CA MET A 163 -16.59 2.18 -21.87
C MET A 163 -17.19 2.75 -23.16
N ILE A 164 -18.00 3.80 -23.07
CA ILE A 164 -18.68 4.40 -24.23
C ILE A 164 -17.77 5.41 -24.95
N ARG A 165 -17.02 6.21 -24.20
CA ARG A 165 -16.30 7.39 -24.68
C ARG A 165 -14.78 7.21 -24.72
N GLY A 166 -14.28 6.09 -24.22
CA GLY A 166 -12.86 5.87 -23.95
C GLY A 166 -12.44 6.42 -22.58
N TRP A 167 -11.32 5.90 -22.08
CA TRP A 167 -10.75 6.29 -20.79
C TRP A 167 -9.79 7.46 -20.96
N GLN A 168 -10.05 8.56 -20.27
CA GLN A 168 -9.13 9.70 -20.14
C GLN A 168 -8.93 9.97 -18.65
N PRO A 169 -7.92 9.36 -18.01
CA PRO A 169 -7.67 9.61 -16.61
C PRO A 169 -7.14 11.03 -16.43
N ASP A 170 -7.71 11.80 -15.51
CA ASP A 170 -7.20 13.15 -15.24
C ASP A 170 -5.82 13.06 -14.60
N ALA A 171 -5.01 14.08 -14.85
CA ALA A 171 -3.73 14.23 -14.20
C ALA A 171 -3.90 14.26 -12.68
N VAL A 172 -2.93 13.69 -11.97
CA VAL A 172 -2.88 13.74 -10.51
C VAL A 172 -1.93 14.85 -10.04
N PRO A 173 -2.18 15.42 -8.84
CA PRO A 173 -1.31 16.44 -8.27
C PRO A 173 0.12 15.93 -8.11
N ILE A 174 1.10 16.74 -8.49
CA ILE A 174 2.53 16.47 -8.25
C ILE A 174 3.01 17.34 -7.09
N VAL A 175 3.52 16.70 -6.03
CA VAL A 175 4.01 17.39 -4.83
C VAL A 175 5.42 17.94 -5.11
N PRO A 176 5.65 19.26 -4.99
CA PRO A 176 6.97 19.85 -5.22
C PRO A 176 8.02 19.35 -4.22
N THR A 177 9.22 19.03 -4.69
CA THR A 177 10.32 18.51 -3.86
C THR A 177 10.76 19.50 -2.77
N SER A 178 10.56 20.80 -3.00
CA SER A 178 10.93 21.89 -2.09
C SER A 178 10.07 22.00 -0.82
N GLN A 179 8.94 21.28 -0.72
CA GLN A 179 8.05 21.31 0.45
C GLN A 179 8.50 20.38 1.60
N THR A 180 9.77 19.95 1.61
CA THR A 180 10.32 18.97 2.56
C THR A 180 10.19 19.36 4.04
N VAL A 181 10.14 20.66 4.34
CA VAL A 181 9.93 21.17 5.70
C VAL A 181 8.47 21.02 6.16
N GLU A 182 7.49 21.23 5.27
CA GLU A 182 6.07 21.00 5.58
C GLU A 182 5.75 19.50 5.62
N LEU A 183 6.47 18.67 4.86
CA LEU A 183 6.28 17.22 4.84
C LEU A 183 6.50 16.56 6.22
N ALA A 184 7.50 17.01 6.97
CA ALA A 184 7.71 16.55 8.35
C ALA A 184 6.55 16.98 9.27
N HIS A 185 6.03 18.19 9.08
CA HIS A 185 4.90 18.72 9.82
C HIS A 185 3.60 17.93 9.55
N TRP A 186 3.28 17.66 8.28
CA TRP A 186 2.10 16.88 7.89
C TRP A 186 2.14 15.44 8.40
N ARG A 187 3.31 14.80 8.36
CA ARG A 187 3.51 13.46 8.95
C ARG A 187 3.31 13.46 10.47
N ALA A 188 3.77 14.50 11.15
CA ALA A 188 3.60 14.62 12.60
C ALA A 188 2.13 14.80 13.01
N MET A 189 1.32 15.50 12.20
CA MET A 189 -0.11 15.66 12.47
C MET A 189 -0.92 14.36 12.41
N LEU A 190 -0.47 13.37 11.64
CA LEU A 190 -1.15 12.07 11.54
C LEU A 190 -0.70 11.09 12.63
N ALA A 191 0.46 11.30 13.25
CA ALA A 191 0.99 10.45 14.32
C ALA A 191 0.52 10.86 15.74
N GLY A 192 -0.30 11.91 15.85
CA GLY A 192 -0.75 12.53 17.11
C GLY A 192 -2.23 12.36 17.38
#